data_AF-A0A7S2WP84-F1
#
_entry.id   AF-A0A7S2WP84-F1
#
_cell.length_a   1.000
_cell.length_b   1.000
_cell.length_c   1.000
_cell.angle_alpha   90.00
_cell.angle_beta   90.00
_cell.angle_gamma   90.00
#
_symmetry.space_group_name_H-M   'P 1'
#
loop_
_entity.id
_entity.type
_entity.pdbx_description
1 polymer ?
#
loop_
_entity_poly.entity_id
_entity_poly.type
_entity_poly.pdbx_seq_one_letter_code
_entity_poly.pdbx_strand_id
1 'polypeptide(L)'
;IIFQGDLAYPVHSAEDEEGVVEWEIMSSKSKKKTLSTKIIRITFRKAVPMQGLTIWWAHPLMHFPKIHVQNDILGRKNEENEHSSSSTNNKDMKKVWDEAHSMFLEKMKNKREKANSQQG
;
A
#
# COMPACT_ATOMS: atom_id res chain seq x y z
N ILE A 1 14.08 -13.51 -29.57
CA ILE A 1 13.89 -12.93 -28.22
C ILE A 1 13.00 -11.70 -28.41
N ILE A 2 11.82 -11.66 -27.78
CA ILE A 2 10.85 -10.57 -27.96
C ILE A 2 11.09 -9.46 -26.91
N PHE A 3 11.69 -9.83 -25.79
CA PHE A 3 11.93 -8.94 -24.67
C PHE A 3 13.14 -9.43 -23.88
N GLN A 4 14.04 -8.52 -23.51
CA GLN A 4 15.25 -8.82 -22.76
C GLN A 4 15.61 -7.66 -21.84
N GLY A 5 16.09 -7.97 -20.65
CA GLY A 5 16.70 -7.01 -19.74
C GLY A 5 16.81 -7.58 -18.33
N ASP A 6 17.45 -6.80 -17.47
CA ASP A 6 17.72 -7.21 -16.10
C ASP A 6 16.60 -6.80 -15.15
N LEU A 7 16.21 -7.72 -14.28
CA LEU A 7 15.30 -7.44 -13.18
C LEU A 7 15.97 -6.43 -12.23
N ALA A 8 15.23 -5.40 -11.86
CA ALA A 8 15.72 -4.38 -10.93
C ALA A 8 15.72 -4.85 -9.47
N TYR A 9 15.01 -5.94 -9.18
CA TYR A 9 14.73 -6.41 -7.83
C TYR A 9 14.81 -7.94 -7.77
N PRO A 10 15.19 -8.50 -6.62
CA PRO A 10 15.28 -9.95 -6.43
C PRO A 10 13.90 -10.62 -6.47
N VAL A 11 13.88 -11.82 -7.04
CA VAL A 11 12.70 -12.70 -7.15
C VAL A 11 13.03 -14.08 -6.61
N HIS A 12 12.04 -14.75 -6.04
CA HIS A 12 12.17 -16.16 -5.69
C HIS A 12 12.01 -17.00 -6.95
N SER A 13 12.90 -17.98 -7.14
CA SER A 13 12.67 -19.10 -8.04
C SER A 13 11.54 -19.97 -7.48
N ALA A 14 10.69 -20.52 -8.35
CA ALA A 14 9.75 -21.56 -7.93
C ALA A 14 10.56 -22.75 -7.38
N GLU A 15 10.31 -23.14 -6.13
CA GLU A 15 11.07 -24.20 -5.45
C GLU A 15 10.71 -25.60 -5.99
N ASP A 16 9.59 -25.70 -6.71
CA ASP A 16 8.96 -26.99 -7.04
C ASP A 16 9.33 -27.53 -8.44
N GLU A 17 9.81 -26.67 -9.36
CA GLU A 17 10.27 -27.07 -10.71
C GLU A 17 11.47 -26.20 -11.12
N GLU A 18 12.68 -26.80 -11.14
CA GLU A 18 13.95 -26.29 -11.68
C GLU A 18 13.96 -24.84 -12.23
N GLY A 19 13.82 -23.84 -11.36
CA GLY A 19 13.96 -22.44 -11.73
C GLY A 19 13.03 -21.94 -12.85
N VAL A 20 11.93 -22.64 -13.13
CA VAL A 20 11.01 -22.27 -14.20
C VAL A 20 10.15 -21.10 -13.74
N VAL A 21 10.22 -19.98 -14.45
CA VAL A 21 9.34 -18.83 -14.24
C VAL A 21 7.92 -19.22 -14.66
N GLU A 22 6.92 -18.93 -13.84
CA GLU A 22 5.52 -19.18 -14.18
C GLU A 22 5.07 -18.26 -15.33
N TRP A 23 4.62 -18.84 -16.45
CA TRP A 23 4.10 -18.09 -17.59
C TRP A 23 2.92 -18.79 -18.27
N GLU A 24 2.06 -18.02 -18.92
CA GLU A 24 0.92 -18.53 -19.70
C GLU A 24 0.57 -17.64 -20.90
N ILE A 25 -0.10 -18.21 -21.91
CA ILE A 25 -0.65 -17.44 -23.05
C ILE A 25 -2.14 -17.27 -22.85
N MET A 26 -2.55 -16.04 -22.60
CA MET A 26 -3.96 -15.66 -22.49
C MET A 26 -4.49 -15.24 -23.86
N SER A 27 -5.68 -15.72 -24.22
CA SER A 27 -6.40 -15.23 -25.39
C SER A 27 -7.55 -14.34 -24.95
N SER A 28 -7.50 -13.05 -25.25
CA SER A 28 -8.62 -12.15 -24.98
C SER A 28 -9.66 -12.29 -26.09
N LYS A 29 -10.85 -12.81 -25.74
CA LYS A 29 -12.02 -12.79 -26.62
C LYS A 29 -12.68 -11.42 -26.49
N SER A 30 -12.21 -10.43 -27.25
CA SER A 30 -12.90 -9.14 -27.31
C SER A 30 -14.26 -9.32 -27.98
N LYS A 31 -15.31 -8.64 -27.46
CA LYS A 31 -16.65 -8.64 -28.05
C LYS A 31 -16.69 -8.00 -29.45
N LYS A 32 -15.64 -7.26 -29.84
CA LYS A 32 -15.48 -6.72 -31.19
C LYS A 32 -14.79 -7.79 -32.05
N LYS A 33 -15.51 -8.27 -33.07
CA LYS A 33 -15.17 -9.39 -33.96
C LYS A 33 -13.86 -9.27 -34.75
N THR A 34 -13.03 -8.24 -34.52
CA THR A 34 -12.01 -7.86 -35.50
C THR A 34 -10.60 -8.34 -35.16
N LEU A 35 -10.22 -8.57 -33.89
CA LEU A 35 -8.91 -9.16 -33.55
C LEU A 35 -8.95 -9.95 -32.24
N SER A 36 -8.50 -11.21 -32.27
CA SER A 36 -8.14 -11.96 -31.07
C SER A 36 -6.72 -11.57 -30.65
N THR A 37 -6.58 -10.84 -29.55
CA THR A 37 -5.27 -10.49 -29.01
C THR A 37 -4.79 -11.61 -28.09
N LYS A 38 -3.66 -12.25 -28.44
CA LYS A 38 -2.93 -13.15 -27.54
C LYS A 38 -1.97 -12.32 -26.68
N ILE A 39 -1.93 -12.59 -25.39
CA ILE A 39 -1.11 -11.90 -24.40
C ILE A 39 -0.28 -12.97 -23.69
N ILE A 40 1.01 -12.71 -23.50
CA ILE A 40 1.88 -13.55 -22.68
C ILE A 40 1.89 -12.95 -21.28
N ARG A 41 1.47 -13.73 -20.27
CA ARG A 41 1.58 -13.36 -18.86
C ARG A 41 2.79 -14.07 -18.26
N ILE A 42 3.63 -13.33 -17.57
CA ILE A 42 4.79 -13.84 -16.83
C ILE A 42 4.61 -13.39 -15.38
N THR A 43 4.68 -14.34 -14.44
CA THR A 43 4.46 -14.09 -13.01
C THR A 43 5.77 -14.24 -12.25
N PHE A 44 6.14 -13.22 -11.47
CA PHE A 44 7.30 -13.23 -10.60
C PHE A 44 6.89 -13.14 -9.13
N ARG A 45 7.44 -14.00 -8.28
CA ARG A 45 7.28 -13.91 -6.82
C ARG A 45 8.35 -12.99 -6.26
N LYS A 46 7.93 -11.86 -5.68
CA LYS A 46 8.86 -10.88 -5.09
C LYS A 46 9.62 -11.51 -3.92
N ALA A 47 10.94 -11.31 -3.88
CA ALA A 47 11.70 -11.60 -2.68
C ALA A 47 11.51 -10.48 -1.66
N VAL A 48 10.92 -10.81 -0.51
CA VAL A 48 10.65 -9.87 0.58
C VAL A 48 11.47 -10.29 1.80
N PRO A 49 12.24 -9.38 2.42
CA PRO A 49 13.18 -9.74 3.50
C PRO A 49 12.49 -10.19 4.78
N MET A 50 11.23 -9.78 4.99
CA MET A 50 10.46 -10.07 6.20
C MET A 50 8.97 -10.17 5.88
N GLN A 51 8.28 -11.07 6.58
CA GLN A 51 6.82 -11.18 6.52
C GLN A 51 6.16 -9.88 7.02
N GLY A 52 5.10 -9.44 6.33
CA GLY A 52 4.37 -8.21 6.66
C GLY A 52 4.94 -6.94 6.03
N LEU A 53 6.06 -7.02 5.30
CA LEU A 53 6.62 -5.89 4.57
C LEU A 53 6.17 -5.90 3.10
N THR A 54 5.72 -4.76 2.59
CA THR A 54 5.30 -4.63 1.19
C THR A 54 6.31 -3.79 0.41
N ILE A 55 7.06 -4.43 -0.49
CA ILE A 55 8.00 -3.75 -1.40
C ILE A 55 7.30 -3.43 -2.72
N TRP A 56 7.33 -2.15 -3.07
CA TRP A 56 6.83 -1.66 -4.35
C TRP A 56 7.98 -1.41 -5.30
N TRP A 57 7.84 -1.90 -6.53
CA TRP A 57 8.85 -1.76 -7.57
C TRP A 57 8.51 -0.55 -8.41
N ALA A 58 9.47 0.35 -8.61
CA ALA A 58 9.27 1.53 -9.43
C ALA A 58 9.29 1.21 -10.94
N HIS A 59 9.79 0.05 -11.31
CA HIS A 59 9.86 -0.43 -12.69
C HIS A 59 10.10 -1.95 -12.71
N PRO A 60 9.67 -2.66 -13.78
CA PRO A 60 9.84 -4.11 -13.87
C PRO A 60 11.28 -4.52 -14.23
N LEU A 61 11.91 -3.83 -15.20
CA LEU A 61 13.32 -4.05 -15.59
C LEU A 61 14.10 -2.74 -15.48
N MET A 62 15.42 -2.84 -15.39
CA MET A 62 16.33 -1.71 -15.16
C MET A 62 16.26 -0.60 -16.22
N HIS A 63 15.92 -0.94 -17.46
CA HIS A 63 15.86 0.01 -18.57
C HIS A 63 14.50 0.68 -18.75
N PHE A 64 13.49 0.34 -17.92
CA PHE A 64 12.18 0.98 -17.98
C PHE A 64 12.15 2.29 -17.19
N PRO A 65 11.33 3.27 -17.61
CA PRO A 65 11.06 4.46 -16.81
C PRO A 65 10.56 4.10 -15.41
N LYS A 66 11.06 4.84 -14.41
CA LYS A 66 10.65 4.66 -13.02
C LYS A 66 9.38 5.45 -12.74
N ILE A 67 8.42 4.85 -12.04
CA ILE A 67 7.27 5.56 -11.48
C ILE A 67 7.59 6.08 -10.08
N HIS A 68 6.98 7.19 -9.68
CA HIS A 68 7.05 7.72 -8.32
C HIS A 68 6.06 6.96 -7.44
N VAL A 69 6.50 5.78 -6.97
CA VAL A 69 5.74 4.83 -6.15
C VAL A 69 4.96 5.47 -4.98
N GLN A 70 5.47 6.54 -4.36
CA GLN A 70 4.79 7.23 -3.25
C GLN A 70 3.57 8.02 -3.71
N ASN A 71 3.61 8.61 -4.90
CA ASN A 71 2.60 9.54 -5.41
C ASN A 71 1.67 8.90 -6.45
N ASP A 72 2.16 7.91 -7.20
CA ASP A 72 1.51 7.37 -8.40
C ASP A 72 0.66 6.13 -8.10
N ILE A 73 0.82 5.51 -6.92
CA ILE A 73 0.00 4.36 -6.52
C ILE A 73 -1.28 4.87 -5.87
N LEU A 74 -2.37 4.81 -6.66
CA LEU A 74 -3.73 5.10 -6.20
C LEU A 74 -4.06 4.22 -4.98
N GLY A 75 -4.43 4.89 -3.88
CA GLY A 75 -4.64 4.27 -2.56
C GLY A 75 -3.75 4.86 -1.45
N ARG A 76 -2.55 5.36 -1.77
CA ARG A 76 -1.73 6.11 -0.78
C ARG A 76 -2.15 7.56 -0.63
N LYS A 77 -2.58 8.18 -1.73
CA LYS A 77 -2.97 9.61 -1.75
C LYS A 77 -4.32 9.89 -1.07
N ASN A 78 -5.10 8.85 -0.75
CA ASN A 78 -6.40 9.01 -0.08
C ASN A 78 -6.34 8.83 1.44
N GLU A 79 -5.21 8.41 2.01
CA GLU A 79 -5.07 8.37 3.49
C GLU A 79 -4.34 9.60 4.05
N GLU A 80 -3.62 10.37 3.22
CA GLU A 80 -2.94 11.60 3.68
C GLU A 80 -3.37 12.88 2.95
N ASN A 81 -4.24 12.81 1.93
CA ASN A 81 -4.66 14.00 1.17
C ASN A 81 -6.15 14.06 0.76
N GLU A 82 -7.05 13.41 1.50
CA GLU A 82 -8.50 13.74 1.50
C GLU A 82 -8.82 14.96 2.40
N HIS A 83 -7.98 15.99 2.37
CA HIS A 83 -8.30 17.33 2.89
C HIS A 83 -8.23 18.38 1.79
N SER A 84 -8.82 18.07 0.63
CA SER A 84 -9.09 19.04 -0.42
C SER A 84 -10.45 18.81 -1.08
N SER A 85 -11.49 18.61 -0.27
CA SER A 85 -12.83 19.09 -0.58
C SER A 85 -13.63 19.23 0.71
N SER A 86 -14.11 20.45 0.98
CA SER A 86 -14.88 20.87 2.17
C SER A 86 -14.05 21.21 3.42
N SER A 87 -13.53 22.44 3.44
CA SER A 87 -12.76 23.09 4.50
C SER A 87 -13.53 23.36 5.81
N THR A 88 -14.69 22.73 6.02
CA THR A 88 -15.60 23.11 7.12
C THR A 88 -15.70 22.06 8.23
N ASN A 89 -15.42 20.76 7.98
CA ASN A 89 -15.68 19.70 8.98
C ASN A 89 -14.47 19.32 9.87
N ASN A 90 -13.23 19.58 9.45
CA ASN A 90 -12.04 19.14 10.21
C ASN A 90 -11.72 19.97 11.44
N LYS A 91 -12.12 21.25 11.44
CA LYS A 91 -11.97 22.10 12.63
C LYS A 91 -12.83 21.60 13.77
N ASP A 92 -14.00 21.08 13.45
CA ASP A 92 -14.95 20.56 14.45
C ASP A 92 -14.47 19.23 15.03
N MET A 93 -13.94 18.31 14.21
CA MET A 93 -13.40 17.04 14.74
C MET A 93 -12.15 17.24 15.60
N LYS A 94 -11.22 18.12 15.18
CA LYS A 94 -10.06 18.44 16.01
C LYS A 94 -10.48 19.06 17.34
N LYS A 95 -11.45 19.99 17.31
CA LYS A 95 -11.98 20.62 18.51
C LYS A 95 -12.66 19.61 19.44
N VAL A 96 -13.45 18.69 18.90
CA VAL A 96 -14.09 17.61 19.67
C VAL A 96 -13.06 16.66 20.27
N TRP A 97 -11.98 16.35 19.53
CA TRP A 97 -10.91 15.50 20.03
C TRP A 97 -10.10 16.17 21.14
N ASP A 98 -9.74 17.44 20.96
CA ASP A 98 -9.03 18.24 21.95
C ASP A 98 -9.87 18.42 23.22
N GLU A 99 -11.19 18.62 23.08
CA GLU A 99 -12.14 18.73 24.20
C GLU A 99 -12.28 17.40 24.94
N ALA A 100 -12.45 16.27 24.23
CA ALA A 100 -12.51 14.95 24.82
C ALA A 100 -11.20 14.56 25.53
N HIS A 101 -10.06 14.93 24.96
CA HIS A 101 -8.74 14.68 25.54
C HIS A 101 -8.54 15.49 26.83
N SER A 102 -8.94 16.76 26.83
CA SER A 102 -8.88 17.61 28.03
C SER A 102 -9.74 17.05 29.17
N MET A 103 -10.98 16.67 28.87
CA MET A 103 -11.88 16.05 29.86
C MET A 103 -11.35 14.71 30.40
N PHE A 104 -10.66 13.93 29.57
CA PHE A 104 -10.04 12.68 30.00
C PHE A 104 -8.88 12.92 30.98
N LEU A 105 -7.97 13.85 30.66
CA LEU A 105 -6.85 14.19 31.53
C LEU A 105 -7.32 14.74 32.88
N GLU A 106 -8.36 15.59 32.87
CA GLU A 106 -8.93 16.16 34.08
C GLU A 106 -9.59 15.08 34.96
N LYS A 107 -10.33 14.13 34.38
CA LYS A 107 -10.87 12.98 35.13
C LYS A 107 -9.77 12.10 35.72
N MET A 108 -8.68 11.87 35.00
CA MET A 108 -7.54 11.08 35.50
C MET A 108 -6.84 11.78 36.67
N LYS A 109 -6.67 13.11 36.59
CA LYS A 109 -6.12 13.91 37.68
C LYS A 109 -7.02 13.88 38.92
N ASN A 110 -8.31 14.12 38.75
CA ASN A 110 -9.29 14.09 39.84
C ASN A 110 -9.42 12.70 40.49
N LYS A 111 -9.30 11.63 39.71
CA LYS A 111 -9.28 10.25 40.23
C LYS A 111 -8.03 9.99 41.09
N ARG A 112 -6.88 10.53 40.69
CA ARG A 112 -5.61 10.41 41.43
C ARG A 112 -5.63 11.22 42.72
N GLU A 113 -6.19 12.42 42.71
CA GLU A 113 -6.31 13.26 43.91
C GLU A 113 -7.29 12.65 44.93
N LYS A 114 -8.44 12.13 44.48
CA LYS A 114 -9.38 11.41 45.36
C LYS A 114 -8.79 10.13 45.96
N ALA A 115 -7.96 9.40 45.21
CA ALA A 115 -7.27 8.22 45.72
C ALA A 115 -6.23 8.58 46.81
N ASN A 116 -5.56 9.73 46.67
CA ASN A 116 -4.60 10.21 47.68
C ASN A 116 -5.29 10.78 48.94
N SER A 117 -6.48 11.37 48.83
CA SER A 117 -7.23 11.90 49.98
C SER A 117 -7.92 10.83 50.84
N GLN A 118 -7.97 9.56 50.40
CA GLN A 118 -8.55 8.44 51.18
C GLN A 118 -7.50 7.61 51.94
N GLN A 119 -6.22 7.98 51.85
CA GLN A 119 -5.10 7.30 52.54
C GLN A 119 -4.41 8.17 53.60
N GLY A 120 -4.94 9.36 53.91
CA GLY A 120 -4.52 10.21 55.04
C GLY A 120 -5.64 10.36 56.04
#